data_AF-A0A410P133-F1
#
_entry.id   AF-A0A410P133-F1
#
_cell.length_a   1.000
_cell.length_b   1.000
_cell.length_c   1.000
_cell.angle_alpha   90.00
_cell.angle_beta   90.00
_cell.angle_gamma   90.00
#
_symmetry.space_group_name_H-M   'P 1'
#
loop_
_entity.id
_entity.type
_entity.pdbx_description
1 polymer ?
#
loop_
_entity_poly.entity_id
_entity_poly.type
_entity_poly.pdbx_seq_one_letter_code
_entity_poly.pdbx_strand_id
1 'polypeptide(L)'
;MLKSSSSSATTGGADLLCACRDTLVRWGKDARRTAGLMIGQPDYDAYVAHAAVTHPDQAPLDRTAFFRLHEARRFGEGGGFRCC
;
A
#
# COMPACT_ATOMS: atom_id res chain seq x y z
N MET A 1 25.47 37.36 -2.39
CA MET A 1 24.09 37.26 -1.88
C MET A 1 24.14 36.47 -0.58
N LEU A 2 24.22 37.18 0.55
CA LEU A 2 24.10 36.60 1.89
C LEU A 2 22.62 36.54 2.28
N LYS A 3 22.15 35.36 2.71
CA LYS A 3 21.06 35.05 3.68
C LYS A 3 20.60 33.61 3.37
N SER A 4 20.53 32.66 4.29
CA SER A 4 20.38 32.76 5.74
C SER A 4 21.01 31.53 6.40
N SER A 5 22.00 31.75 7.26
CA SER A 5 22.27 30.87 8.39
C SER A 5 21.36 31.30 9.55
N SER A 6 20.62 30.37 10.13
CA SER A 6 20.02 30.44 11.48
C SER A 6 19.67 29.00 11.88
N SER A 7 20.55 28.26 12.58
CA SER A 7 20.69 28.20 14.05
C SER A 7 19.37 27.98 14.79
N SER A 8 19.19 26.79 15.38
CA SER A 8 18.91 26.64 16.83
C SER A 8 18.80 25.17 17.23
N ALA A 9 19.68 24.77 18.14
CA ALA A 9 19.76 23.47 18.77
C ALA A 9 18.56 23.20 19.69
N THR A 10 17.53 22.52 19.17
CA THR A 10 16.54 21.68 19.90
C THR A 10 15.91 20.62 18.99
N THR A 11 16.41 20.47 17.76
CA THR A 11 15.76 19.73 16.66
C THR A 11 15.94 18.21 16.74
N GLY A 12 16.97 17.73 17.45
CA GLY A 12 17.29 16.30 17.50
C GLY A 12 16.14 15.43 18.03
N GLY A 13 15.40 15.87 19.04
CA GLY A 13 14.27 15.11 19.58
C GLY A 13 13.08 15.02 18.62
N ALA A 14 12.71 16.15 18.00
CA ALA A 14 11.60 16.20 17.05
C ALA A 14 11.93 15.47 15.73
N ASP A 15 13.16 15.59 15.24
CA ASP A 15 13.64 14.89 14.04
C ASP A 15 13.71 13.37 14.26
N LEU A 16 14.15 12.92 15.45
CA LEU A 16 14.16 11.50 15.80
C LEU A 16 12.74 10.93 15.92
N LEU A 17 11.80 11.69 16.49
CA LEU A 17 10.39 11.27 16.55
C LEU A 17 9.75 11.23 15.15
N CYS A 18 10.09 12.20 14.29
CA CYS A 18 9.65 12.24 12.89
C CYS A 18 10.18 11.01 12.12
N ALA A 19 11.48 10.74 12.21
CA ALA A 19 12.12 9.59 11.59
C ALA A 19 11.62 8.24 12.13
N CYS A 20 11.41 8.14 13.44
CA CYS A 20 10.84 6.94 14.08
C CYS A 20 9.41 6.68 13.58
N ARG A 21 8.56 7.71 13.57
CA ARG A 21 7.19 7.61 13.06
C ARG A 21 7.19 7.19 11.59
N ASP A 22 8.01 7.81 10.76
CA ASP A 22 8.06 7.51 9.33
C ASP A 22 8.57 6.08 9.08
N THR A 23 9.54 5.62 9.89
CA THR A 23 10.02 4.23 9.89
C THR A 23 8.92 3.26 10.29
N LEU A 24 8.16 3.55 11.35
CA LEU A 24 7.03 2.73 11.81
C LEU A 24 5.91 2.66 10.76
N VAL A 25 5.57 3.80 10.13
CA VAL A 25 4.56 3.85 9.06
C VAL A 25 5.00 2.99 7.87
N ARG A 26 6.28 3.06 7.48
CA ARG A 26 6.83 2.24 6.40
C ARG A 26 6.80 0.75 6.75
N TRP A 27 7.27 0.38 7.94
CA TRP A 27 7.21 -1.01 8.43
C TRP A 27 5.78 -1.56 8.46
N GLY A 28 4.81 -0.75 8.89
CA GLY A 28 3.40 -1.13 8.89
C GLY A 28 2.86 -1.42 7.48
N LYS A 29 3.24 -0.61 6.48
CA LYS A 29 2.87 -0.85 5.07
C LYS A 29 3.50 -2.13 4.54
N ASP A 30 4.79 -2.33 4.80
CA ASP A 30 5.53 -3.52 4.33
C ASP A 30 5.02 -4.81 4.99
N ALA A 31 4.70 -4.76 6.29
CA ALA A 31 4.09 -5.89 7.01
C ALA A 31 2.72 -6.26 6.43
N ARG A 32 1.85 -5.27 6.15
CA ARG A 32 0.53 -5.51 5.53
C ARG A 32 0.66 -6.13 4.15
N ARG A 33 1.57 -5.61 3.32
CA ARG A 33 1.86 -6.17 2.00
C ARG A 33 2.32 -7.63 2.10
N THR A 34 3.23 -7.91 3.03
CA THR A 34 3.77 -9.26 3.25
C THR A 34 2.70 -10.24 3.74
N ALA A 35 1.86 -9.81 4.69
CA ALA A 35 0.72 -10.61 5.17
C ALA A 35 -0.30 -10.88 4.05
N GLY A 36 -0.61 -9.87 3.21
CA GLY A 36 -1.47 -10.03 2.05
C GLY A 36 -0.94 -11.07 1.06
N LEU A 37 0.36 -11.04 0.77
CA LEU A 37 1.02 -12.04 -0.08
C LEU A 37 0.92 -13.46 0.49
N MET A 38 1.07 -13.63 1.81
CA MET A 38 0.95 -14.94 2.48
C MET A 38 -0.47 -15.49 2.44
N ILE A 39 -1.48 -14.63 2.58
CA ILE A 39 -2.90 -15.01 2.51
C ILE A 39 -3.32 -15.24 1.04
N GLY A 40 -2.58 -14.66 0.09
CA GLY A 40 -2.94 -14.62 -1.33
C GLY A 40 -3.98 -13.54 -1.66
N GLN A 41 -4.14 -12.54 -0.78
CA GLN A 41 -5.03 -11.41 -0.99
C GLN A 41 -4.22 -10.14 -1.28
N PRO A 42 -4.34 -9.53 -2.47
CA PRO A 42 -3.61 -8.32 -2.80
C PRO A 42 -4.15 -7.07 -2.09
N ASP A 43 -3.28 -6.08 -1.94
CA ASP A 43 -3.58 -4.79 -1.31
C ASP A 43 -4.33 -3.85 -2.28
N TYR A 44 -5.42 -3.25 -1.83
CA TYR A 44 -6.29 -2.41 -2.67
C TYR A 44 -5.63 -1.08 -3.04
N ASP A 45 -4.91 -0.43 -2.11
CA ASP A 45 -4.30 0.88 -2.36
C ASP A 45 -3.16 0.73 -3.37
N ALA A 46 -2.38 -0.35 -3.26
CA ALA A 46 -1.38 -0.72 -4.25
C ALA A 46 -2.00 -1.00 -5.64
N TYR A 47 -3.16 -1.65 -5.68
CA TYR A 47 -3.90 -1.86 -6.93
C TYR A 47 -4.36 -0.54 -7.55
N VAL A 48 -4.96 0.38 -6.77
CA VAL A 48 -5.42 1.68 -7.29
C VAL A 48 -4.25 2.49 -7.85
N ALA A 49 -3.12 2.53 -7.13
CA ALA A 49 -1.92 3.21 -7.60
C ALA A 49 -1.39 2.60 -8.91
N HIS A 50 -1.38 1.27 -9.01
CA HIS A 50 -0.99 0.57 -10.23
C HIS A 50 -1.96 0.83 -11.39
N ALA A 51 -3.27 0.72 -11.14
CA ALA A 51 -4.32 0.97 -12.13
C ALA A 51 -4.27 2.40 -12.66
N ALA A 52 -4.03 3.40 -11.81
CA ALA A 52 -3.88 4.79 -12.23
C ALA A 52 -2.67 5.00 -13.17
N VAL A 53 -1.57 4.26 -12.96
CA VAL A 53 -0.37 4.35 -13.80
C VAL A 53 -0.52 3.56 -15.10
N THR A 54 -1.15 2.38 -15.05
CA THR A 54 -1.23 1.45 -16.20
C THR A 54 -2.47 1.70 -17.07
N HIS A 55 -3.56 2.16 -16.49
CA HIS A 55 -4.84 2.41 -17.15
C HIS A 55 -5.39 3.78 -16.73
N PRO A 56 -4.74 4.89 -17.14
CA PRO A 56 -5.18 6.23 -16.75
C PRO A 56 -6.59 6.59 -17.27
N ASP A 57 -7.04 5.93 -18.34
CA ASP A 57 -8.34 6.17 -18.97
C ASP A 57 -9.50 5.39 -18.32
N GLN A 58 -9.22 4.53 -17.34
CA GLN A 58 -10.23 3.69 -16.69
C GLN A 58 -10.26 3.94 -15.19
N ALA A 59 -11.47 4.13 -14.65
CA ALA A 59 -11.65 4.20 -13.21
C ALA A 59 -11.31 2.84 -12.56
N PRO A 60 -10.52 2.81 -11.48
CA PRO A 60 -10.22 1.56 -10.78
C PRO A 60 -11.49 0.95 -10.19
N LEU A 61 -11.56 -0.38 -10.20
CA LEU A 61 -12.58 -1.17 -9.49
C LEU A 61 -12.83 -0.67 -8.06
N ASP A 62 -14.11 -0.73 -7.66
CA ASP A 62 -14.50 -0.55 -6.26
C ASP A 62 -13.81 -1.61 -5.37
N ARG A 63 -13.57 -1.25 -4.12
CA ARG A 63 -12.89 -2.11 -3.15
C ARG A 63 -13.58 -3.46 -2.97
N THR A 64 -14.91 -3.49 -2.91
CA THR A 64 -15.68 -4.73 -2.76
C THR A 64 -15.55 -5.59 -4.01
N ALA A 65 -15.67 -4.97 -5.19
CA ALA A 65 -15.55 -5.66 -6.47
C ALA A 65 -14.15 -6.26 -6.66
N PHE A 66 -13.10 -5.54 -6.26
CA PHE A 66 -11.73 -6.04 -6.23
C PHE A 66 -11.61 -7.30 -5.36
N PHE A 67 -12.13 -7.26 -4.13
CA PHE A 67 -12.08 -8.42 -3.24
C PHE A 67 -12.85 -9.62 -3.80
N ARG A 68 -14.05 -9.41 -4.34
CA ARG A 68 -14.84 -10.48 -4.97
C ARG A 68 -14.13 -11.10 -6.17
N LEU A 69 -13.49 -10.29 -7.01
CA LEU A 69 -12.70 -10.76 -8.14
C LEU A 69 -11.53 -11.64 -7.68
N HIS A 70 -10.85 -11.27 -6.60
CA HIS A 70 -9.73 -12.05 -6.06
C HIS A 70 -10.18 -13.30 -5.31
N GLU A 71 -11.29 -13.25 -4.57
CA GLU A 71 -11.95 -14.43 -4.00
C GLU A 71 -12.35 -15.42 -5.10
N ALA A 72 -13.00 -14.93 -6.16
CA ALA A 72 -13.38 -15.73 -7.32
C ALA A 72 -12.17 -16.38 -8.02
N ARG A 73 -11.04 -15.66 -8.14
CA ARG A 73 -9.81 -16.22 -8.70
C ARG A 73 -9.20 -17.32 -7.84
N ARG A 74 -9.30 -17.21 -6.51
CA ARG A 74 -8.71 -18.18 -5.58
C ARG A 74 -9.60 -19.39 -5.32
N PHE A 75 -10.91 -19.17 -5.20
CA PHE A 75 -11.88 -20.19 -4.77
C PHE A 75 -12.86 -20.60 -5.88
N GLY A 76 -12.83 -19.93 -7.03
CA GLY A 76 -13.82 -20.05 -8.10
C GLY A 76 -15.10 -19.30 -7.76
N GLU A 77 -15.77 -18.72 -8.77
CA GLU A 77 -17.19 -18.39 -8.62
C GLU A 77 -17.97 -19.70 -8.45
N GLY A 78 -18.40 -20.01 -7.22
CA GLY A 78 -19.21 -21.19 -6.94
C GLY A 78 -18.47 -22.49 -6.61
N GLY A 79 -17.23 -22.44 -6.08
CA GLY A 79 -16.61 -23.61 -5.43
C GLY A 79 -16.11 -24.73 -6.35
N GLY A 80 -15.75 -24.40 -7.59
CA GLY A 80 -15.25 -25.38 -8.57
C GLY A 80 -13.72 -25.42 -8.64
N PHE A 81 -13.10 -26.48 -8.12
CA PHE A 81 -11.77 -26.94 -8.58
C PHE A 81 -11.86 -27.18 -10.10
N ARG A 82 -11.38 -26.26 -10.93
CA ARG A 82 -11.20 -26.50 -12.36
C ARG A 82 -9.80 -27.05 -12.58
N CYS A 83 -9.65 -28.34 -12.28
CA CYS A 83 -8.60 -29.16 -12.85
C CYS A 83 -8.82 -29.21 -14.37
N CYS A 84 -7.87 -28.67 -15.11
CA CYS A 84 -7.54 -29.06 -16.48
C CYS A 84 -6.03 -29.27 -16.50
#